data_AF-A0A1F6R3V5-F1
#
_entry.id   AF-A0A1F6R3V5-F1
#
_cell.length_a   1.000
_cell.length_b   1.000
_cell.length_c   1.000
_cell.angle_alpha   90.00
_cell.angle_beta   90.00
_cell.angle_gamma   90.00
#
_symmetry.space_group_name_H-M   'P 1'
#
loop_
_entity.id
_entity.type
_entity.pdbx_description
1 polymer ?
#
loop_
_entity_poly.entity_id
_entity_poly.type
_entity_poly.pdbx_seq_one_letter_code
_entity_poly.pdbx_strand_id
1 'polypeptide(L)'
;MLISRSFKQVIIFLTYCTLAMLLGIAVYYAFFKAPETCFDQKQNQDETGMDCGGVCAAVCKEVITGAIPEVAEIAFVPAGNGRYDVLAKIHNPNDEIGASSFAYMVALKDAVGNVLATRSGKSYILPQESKYILELNFETSVLPAAASLDLSSIEWEKFSGYQERPTINIYQKRYGQISSGAGFSEAYGLLANESPYDFRSITVKVILRDASGTPLAFNTTEMRTVRSNENRDFRLVWPSAFPGTVEKVEMEVDADVYHSDNFMRQYLPGGQFQEFTAPQAY
;
A
#
# COMPACT_ATOMS: atom_id res chain seq x y z
N MET A 1 47.08 -36.28 -57.95
CA MET A 1 47.56 -36.32 -56.55
C MET A 1 47.15 -37.66 -55.96
N LEU A 2 48.06 -38.63 -55.87
CA LEU A 2 47.76 -39.97 -55.36
C LEU A 2 47.65 -39.90 -53.83
N ILE A 3 46.41 -39.95 -53.34
CA ILE A 3 46.12 -39.93 -51.90
C ILE A 3 46.75 -41.17 -51.24
N SER A 4 47.61 -40.97 -50.25
CA SER A 4 48.31 -42.05 -49.53
C SER A 4 47.32 -42.97 -48.79
N ARG A 5 47.67 -44.26 -48.62
CA ARG A 5 46.85 -45.23 -47.86
C ARG A 5 46.50 -44.72 -46.46
N SER A 6 47.42 -44.04 -45.81
CA SER A 6 47.21 -43.43 -44.48
C SER A 6 46.17 -42.32 -44.50
N PHE A 7 46.13 -41.48 -45.54
CA PHE A 7 45.13 -40.41 -45.65
C PHE A 7 43.71 -40.95 -45.88
N LYS A 8 43.57 -42.03 -46.67
CA LYS A 8 42.27 -42.71 -46.85
C LYS A 8 41.77 -43.33 -45.54
N GLN A 9 42.68 -43.92 -44.75
CA GLN A 9 42.36 -44.49 -43.45
C GLN A 9 41.90 -43.43 -42.45
N VAL A 10 42.53 -42.24 -42.44
CA VAL A 10 42.13 -41.11 -41.60
C VAL A 10 40.74 -40.58 -41.99
N ILE A 11 40.44 -40.44 -43.29
CA ILE A 11 39.12 -40.02 -43.75
C ILE A 11 38.05 -41.01 -43.30
N ILE A 12 38.28 -42.31 -43.51
CA ILE A 12 37.32 -43.35 -43.11
C ILE A 12 37.08 -43.31 -41.60
N PHE A 13 38.14 -43.20 -40.80
CA PHE A 13 38.04 -43.09 -39.35
C PHE A 13 37.22 -41.85 -38.92
N LEU A 14 37.51 -40.68 -39.49
CA LEU A 14 36.77 -39.45 -39.19
C LEU A 14 35.29 -39.56 -39.55
N THR A 15 34.96 -40.16 -40.70
CA THR A 15 33.58 -40.38 -41.12
C THR A 15 32.83 -41.31 -40.17
N TYR A 16 33.46 -42.38 -39.68
CA TYR A 16 32.83 -43.24 -38.68
C TYR A 16 32.70 -42.55 -37.32
N CYS A 17 33.69 -41.75 -36.91
CA CYS A 17 33.60 -40.94 -35.69
C CYS A 17 32.47 -39.92 -35.75
N THR A 18 32.30 -39.21 -36.87
CA THR A 18 31.20 -38.25 -37.03
C THR A 18 29.84 -38.93 -37.04
N LEU A 19 29.71 -40.07 -37.73
CA LEU A 19 28.48 -40.87 -37.70
C LEU A 19 28.16 -41.38 -36.28
N ALA A 20 29.16 -41.87 -35.55
CA ALA A 20 28.97 -42.30 -34.16
C ALA A 20 28.57 -41.15 -33.24
N MET A 21 29.17 -39.96 -33.42
CA MET A 21 28.81 -38.76 -32.66
C MET A 21 27.37 -38.31 -32.96
N LEU A 22 26.97 -38.27 -34.23
CA LEU A 22 25.60 -37.92 -34.63
C LEU A 22 24.57 -38.93 -34.09
N LEU A 23 24.89 -40.23 -34.15
CA LEU A 23 24.05 -41.27 -33.56
C LEU A 23 23.93 -41.11 -32.04
N GLY A 24 25.03 -40.82 -31.35
CA GLY A 24 25.04 -40.55 -29.92
C GLY A 24 24.18 -39.35 -29.54
N ILE A 25 24.27 -38.26 -30.32
CA ILE A 25 23.43 -37.07 -30.16
C ILE A 25 21.95 -37.44 -30.37
N ALA A 26 21.62 -38.15 -31.45
CA ALA A 26 20.24 -38.56 -31.73
C ALA A 26 19.64 -39.44 -30.62
N VAL A 27 20.41 -40.42 -30.11
CA VAL A 27 19.98 -41.27 -28.99
C VAL A 27 19.80 -40.46 -27.70
N TYR A 28 20.69 -39.52 -27.42
CA TYR A 28 20.58 -38.65 -26.25
C TYR A 28 19.28 -37.82 -26.29
N TYR A 29 18.98 -37.16 -27.42
CA TYR A 29 17.76 -36.37 -27.57
C TYR A 29 16.48 -37.21 -27.64
N ALA A 30 16.57 -38.46 -28.11
CA ALA A 30 15.39 -39.35 -28.24
C ALA A 30 15.05 -40.10 -26.94
N PHE A 31 16.04 -40.45 -26.11
CA PHE A 31 15.82 -41.36 -24.98
C PHE A 31 16.24 -40.81 -23.61
N PHE A 32 17.18 -39.86 -23.56
CA PHE A 32 17.76 -39.40 -22.29
C PHE A 32 17.40 -37.95 -21.94
N LYS A 33 17.15 -37.09 -22.92
CA LYS A 33 16.67 -35.73 -22.66
C LYS A 33 15.20 -35.79 -22.26
N ALA A 34 14.92 -35.53 -20.98
CA ALA A 34 13.55 -35.35 -20.50
C ALA A 34 12.88 -34.18 -21.26
N PRO A 35 11.59 -34.30 -21.62
CA PRO A 35 10.84 -33.16 -22.12
C PRO A 35 10.77 -32.08 -21.03
N GLU A 36 10.74 -30.82 -21.45
CA GLU A 36 10.48 -29.69 -20.55
C GLU A 36 9.07 -29.83 -19.98
N THR A 37 8.95 -29.79 -18.65
CA THR A 37 7.68 -29.92 -17.95
C THR A 37 7.51 -28.73 -17.02
N CYS A 38 6.47 -27.94 -17.27
CA CYS A 38 6.18 -26.69 -16.55
C CYS A 38 4.86 -26.74 -15.76
N PHE A 39 4.30 -27.94 -15.56
CA PHE A 39 3.01 -28.13 -14.87
C PHE A 39 3.00 -29.47 -14.09
N ASP A 40 4.17 -29.97 -13.70
CA ASP A 40 4.33 -31.29 -13.06
C ASP A 40 4.59 -31.21 -11.55
N GLN A 41 4.48 -30.01 -10.98
CA GLN A 41 4.69 -29.69 -9.57
C GLN A 41 6.10 -30.04 -9.06
N LYS A 42 7.11 -30.01 -9.94
CA LYS A 42 8.50 -30.26 -9.56
C LYS A 42 9.39 -29.18 -10.11
N GLN A 43 10.29 -28.66 -9.26
CA GLN A 43 11.34 -27.77 -9.73
C GLN A 43 12.41 -28.57 -10.50
N ASN A 44 12.46 -28.39 -11.81
CA ASN A 44 13.40 -29.10 -12.67
C ASN A 44 14.00 -28.15 -13.73
N GLN A 45 14.91 -28.67 -14.57
CA GLN A 45 15.64 -27.90 -15.57
C GLN A 45 16.27 -26.60 -14.99
N ASP A 46 15.87 -25.42 -15.48
CA ASP A 46 16.34 -24.11 -15.05
C ASP A 46 15.22 -23.27 -14.40
N GLU A 47 14.15 -23.93 -13.92
CA GLU A 47 13.05 -23.27 -13.20
C GLU A 47 13.53 -22.56 -11.93
N THR A 48 13.02 -21.34 -11.70
CA THR A 48 13.33 -20.55 -10.49
C THR A 48 12.40 -20.87 -9.32
N GLY A 49 11.29 -21.56 -9.58
CA GLY A 49 10.34 -22.06 -8.59
C GLY A 49 9.54 -23.22 -9.19
N MET A 50 8.64 -23.82 -8.40
CA MET A 50 7.86 -24.96 -8.86
C MET A 50 6.96 -24.57 -10.05
N ASP A 51 7.21 -25.15 -11.23
CA ASP A 51 6.45 -24.88 -12.47
C ASP A 51 6.55 -23.41 -12.94
N CYS A 52 7.63 -22.69 -12.59
CA CYS A 52 7.79 -21.28 -12.95
C CYS A 52 9.24 -20.81 -13.10
N GLY A 53 9.45 -19.84 -13.99
CA GLY A 53 10.74 -19.27 -14.36
C GLY A 53 11.60 -20.20 -15.22
N GLY A 54 12.77 -19.72 -15.63
CA GLY A 54 13.64 -20.46 -16.55
C GLY A 54 12.98 -20.69 -17.91
N VAL A 55 12.94 -21.95 -18.36
CA VAL A 55 12.23 -22.42 -19.56
C VAL A 55 10.71 -22.24 -19.47
N CYS A 56 10.14 -22.08 -18.28
CA CYS A 56 8.71 -21.96 -18.10
C CYS A 56 8.23 -20.52 -18.27
N ALA A 57 7.17 -20.35 -19.08
CA ALA A 57 6.59 -19.04 -19.37
C ALA A 57 5.97 -18.35 -18.13
N ALA A 58 5.63 -19.13 -17.09
CA ALA A 58 5.06 -18.60 -15.86
C ALA A 58 6.14 -17.91 -15.01
N VAL A 59 5.88 -16.69 -14.55
CA VAL A 59 6.75 -15.99 -13.60
C VAL A 59 6.43 -16.46 -12.19
N CYS A 60 7.46 -16.80 -11.41
CA CYS A 60 7.27 -17.15 -10.01
C CYS A 60 6.79 -15.94 -9.21
N LYS A 61 5.60 -16.06 -8.61
CA LYS A 61 5.12 -15.09 -7.62
C LYS A 61 5.72 -15.44 -6.26
N GLU A 62 6.59 -14.58 -5.74
CA GLU A 62 7.02 -14.67 -4.35
C GLU A 62 5.81 -14.46 -3.44
N VAL A 63 5.53 -15.43 -2.56
CA VAL A 63 4.53 -15.25 -1.50
C VAL A 63 5.18 -14.43 -0.40
N ILE A 64 4.89 -13.13 -0.39
CA ILE A 64 5.38 -12.21 0.63
C ILE A 64 4.43 -12.29 1.84
N THR A 65 4.97 -12.55 3.01
CA THR A 65 4.23 -12.55 4.28
C THR A 65 4.89 -11.58 5.26
N GLY A 66 4.09 -10.74 5.91
CA GLY A 66 4.52 -9.78 6.93
C GLY A 66 3.84 -10.01 8.28
N ALA A 67 4.42 -9.45 9.33
CA ALA A 67 3.81 -9.38 10.66
C ALA A 67 2.59 -8.43 10.64
N ILE A 68 1.52 -8.81 11.32
CA ILE A 68 0.27 -8.01 11.36
C ILE A 68 0.56 -6.64 12.01
N PRO A 69 -0.01 -5.53 11.51
CA PRO A 69 0.16 -4.21 12.11
C PRO A 69 -0.29 -4.19 13.58
N GLU A 70 0.53 -3.56 14.43
CA GLU A 70 0.27 -3.42 15.86
C GLU A 70 -0.66 -2.25 16.13
N VAL A 71 -1.65 -2.44 17.01
CA VAL A 71 -2.55 -1.35 17.43
C VAL A 71 -1.91 -0.60 18.60
N ALA A 72 -1.37 0.59 18.32
CA ALA A 72 -0.67 1.44 19.28
C ALA A 72 -1.61 2.28 20.15
N GLU A 73 -2.77 2.68 19.61
CA GLU A 73 -3.76 3.50 20.30
C GLU A 73 -5.15 3.17 19.77
N ILE A 74 -6.15 3.12 20.65
CA ILE A 74 -7.55 3.17 20.25
C ILE A 74 -8.35 4.01 21.24
N ALA A 75 -9.14 4.94 20.73
CA ALA A 75 -9.93 5.87 21.53
C ALA A 75 -11.19 6.27 20.79
N PHE A 76 -12.18 6.76 21.55
CA PHE A 76 -13.36 7.39 20.99
C PHE A 76 -13.64 8.69 21.73
N VAL A 77 -14.26 9.65 21.03
CA VAL A 77 -14.56 10.98 21.55
C VAL A 77 -15.99 11.39 21.19
N PRO A 78 -16.69 12.18 22.03
CA PRO A 78 -18.02 12.67 21.70
C PRO A 78 -17.98 13.72 20.59
N ALA A 79 -18.87 13.59 19.60
CA ALA A 79 -19.04 14.52 18.47
C ALA A 79 -20.31 15.39 18.59
N GLY A 80 -21.03 15.26 19.71
CA GLY A 80 -22.30 15.95 20.00
C GLY A 80 -23.54 15.17 19.55
N ASN A 81 -24.71 15.50 20.12
CA ASN A 81 -26.01 14.92 19.75
C ASN A 81 -26.05 13.37 19.76
N GLY A 82 -25.44 12.73 20.76
CA GLY A 82 -25.39 11.26 20.85
C GLY A 82 -24.48 10.60 19.81
N ARG A 83 -23.61 11.38 19.17
CA ARG A 83 -22.64 10.89 18.18
C ARG A 83 -21.24 10.82 18.74
N TYR A 84 -20.45 9.89 18.23
CA TYR A 84 -19.08 9.64 18.63
C TYR A 84 -18.20 9.44 17.41
N ASP A 85 -16.94 9.85 17.53
CA ASP A 85 -15.90 9.56 16.55
C ASP A 85 -14.93 8.56 17.17
N VAL A 86 -14.37 7.67 16.35
CA VAL A 86 -13.39 6.66 16.77
C VAL A 86 -12.07 6.84 16.04
N LEU A 87 -10.99 6.80 16.80
CA LEU A 87 -9.61 6.87 16.32
C LEU A 87 -8.89 5.58 16.70
N ALA A 88 -8.13 5.04 15.76
CA ALA A 88 -7.13 4.04 16.04
C ALA A 88 -5.79 4.42 15.39
N LYS A 89 -4.69 4.19 16.11
CA LYS A 89 -3.33 4.30 15.58
C LYS A 89 -2.77 2.90 15.43
N ILE A 90 -2.33 2.58 14.22
CA ILE A 90 -1.65 1.32 13.92
C ILE A 90 -0.20 1.58 13.50
N HIS A 91 0.67 0.60 13.72
CA HIS A 91 2.06 0.63 13.29
C HIS A 91 2.40 -0.63 12.51
N ASN A 92 3.03 -0.49 11.36
CA ASN A 92 3.57 -1.62 10.61
C ASN A 92 4.99 -1.93 11.11
N PRO A 93 5.24 -3.07 11.78
CA PRO A 93 6.55 -3.41 12.31
C PRO A 93 7.51 -3.99 11.26
N ASN A 94 7.07 -4.16 10.01
CA ASN A 94 7.89 -4.75 8.95
C ASN A 94 8.81 -3.68 8.31
N ASP A 95 10.08 -4.06 8.08
CA ASP A 95 11.13 -3.15 7.58
C ASP A 95 11.03 -2.84 6.09
N GLU A 96 10.72 -3.84 5.27
CA GLU A 96 10.77 -3.72 3.79
C GLU A 96 9.41 -3.97 3.11
N ILE A 97 8.41 -4.38 3.89
CA ILE A 97 7.11 -4.83 3.39
C ILE A 97 6.01 -3.96 4.01
N GLY A 98 5.10 -3.48 3.18
CA GLY A 98 3.87 -2.83 3.62
C GLY A 98 2.65 -3.63 3.19
N ALA A 99 1.50 -3.27 3.73
CA ALA A 99 0.23 -3.79 3.24
C ALA A 99 -0.31 -2.82 2.20
N SER A 100 -0.35 -3.23 0.93
CA SER A 100 -0.92 -2.41 -0.15
C SER A 100 -2.43 -2.29 -0.04
N SER A 101 -3.07 -3.29 0.56
CA SER A 101 -4.47 -3.24 0.96
C SER A 101 -4.69 -4.10 2.21
N PHE A 102 -5.50 -3.61 3.15
CA PHE A 102 -6.08 -4.40 4.22
C PHE A 102 -7.51 -3.92 4.53
N ALA A 103 -8.36 -4.85 4.97
CA ALA A 103 -9.67 -4.52 5.50
C ALA A 103 -9.59 -4.24 7.00
N TYR A 104 -10.40 -3.29 7.47
CA TYR A 104 -10.55 -3.04 8.90
C TYR A 104 -12.02 -2.96 9.30
N MET A 105 -12.29 -3.27 10.56
CA MET A 105 -13.58 -3.04 11.21
C MET A 105 -13.37 -2.37 12.55
N VAL A 106 -13.94 -1.18 12.70
CA VAL A 106 -14.02 -0.45 13.97
C VAL A 106 -15.37 -0.73 14.60
N ALA A 107 -15.40 -1.01 15.89
CA ALA A 107 -16.62 -1.21 16.66
C ALA A 107 -16.64 -0.34 17.92
N LEU A 108 -17.78 0.32 18.16
CA LEU A 108 -18.08 0.99 19.42
C LEU A 108 -18.87 0.04 20.32
N LYS A 109 -18.52 -0.06 21.60
CA LYS A 109 -19.08 -1.05 22.53
C LYS A 109 -19.58 -0.39 23.82
N ASP A 110 -20.60 -0.99 24.42
CA ASP A 110 -21.08 -0.62 25.74
C ASP A 110 -20.16 -1.18 26.86
N ALA A 111 -20.50 -0.88 28.12
CA ALA A 111 -19.74 -1.30 29.29
C ALA A 111 -19.71 -2.82 29.52
N VAL A 112 -20.64 -3.56 28.92
CA VAL A 112 -20.75 -5.03 29.03
C VAL A 112 -20.07 -5.73 27.84
N GLY A 113 -19.63 -4.96 26.83
CA GLY A 113 -18.94 -5.44 25.65
C GLY A 113 -19.86 -5.69 24.44
N ASN A 114 -21.15 -5.33 24.51
CA ASN A 114 -22.03 -5.43 23.36
C ASN A 114 -21.67 -4.37 22.32
N VAL A 115 -21.72 -4.75 21.05
CA VAL A 115 -21.45 -3.85 19.95
C VAL A 115 -22.64 -2.92 19.75
N LEU A 116 -22.39 -1.61 19.86
CA LEU A 116 -23.37 -0.54 19.64
C LEU A 116 -23.45 -0.16 18.17
N ALA A 117 -22.30 -0.04 17.51
CA ALA A 117 -22.20 0.32 16.10
C ALA A 117 -20.85 -0.14 15.53
N THR A 118 -20.81 -0.38 14.22
CA THR A 118 -19.59 -0.77 13.50
C THR A 118 -19.40 0.06 12.24
N ARG A 119 -18.14 0.15 11.81
CA ARG A 119 -17.78 0.66 10.50
C ARG A 119 -16.63 -0.13 9.92
N SER A 120 -16.75 -0.50 8.67
CA SER A 120 -15.73 -1.22 7.93
C SER A 120 -15.18 -0.37 6.79
N GLY A 121 -13.91 -0.56 6.49
CA GLY A 121 -13.24 0.12 5.40
C GLY A 121 -12.04 -0.65 4.91
N LYS A 122 -11.34 -0.05 3.95
CA LYS A 122 -10.05 -0.53 3.46
C LYS A 122 -9.01 0.57 3.65
N SER A 123 -7.77 0.17 3.88
CA SER A 123 -6.63 1.09 3.94
C SER A 123 -5.36 0.36 3.48
N TYR A 124 -4.24 1.07 3.52
CA TYR A 124 -2.91 0.58 3.22
C TYR A 124 -1.98 1.04 4.34
N ILE A 125 -0.78 0.47 4.45
CA ILE A 125 0.26 0.96 5.36
C ILE A 125 1.64 0.62 4.83
N LEU A 126 2.53 1.61 4.83
CA LEU A 126 3.91 1.50 4.35
C LEU A 126 4.80 0.78 5.38
N PRO A 127 5.98 0.26 4.97
CA PRO A 127 6.97 -0.26 5.91
C PRO A 127 7.33 0.76 6.99
N GLN A 128 7.42 0.31 8.24
CA GLN A 128 7.73 1.16 9.42
C GLN A 128 6.79 2.37 9.64
N GLU A 129 5.67 2.46 8.94
CA GLU A 129 4.73 3.58 9.08
C GLU A 129 3.88 3.44 10.36
N SER A 130 3.56 4.56 10.99
CA SER A 130 2.43 4.68 11.91
C SER A 130 1.30 5.41 11.21
N LYS A 131 0.10 4.82 11.16
CA LYS A 131 -1.06 5.38 10.47
C LYS A 131 -2.26 5.51 11.40
N TYR A 132 -3.03 6.58 11.23
CA TYR A 132 -4.30 6.77 11.93
C TYR A 132 -5.48 6.33 11.06
N ILE A 133 -6.36 5.50 11.61
CA ILE A 133 -7.67 5.19 11.06
C ILE A 133 -8.70 6.00 11.85
N LEU A 134 -9.42 6.88 11.16
CA LEU A 134 -10.42 7.76 11.76
C LEU A 134 -11.77 7.46 11.15
N GLU A 135 -12.74 7.11 12.00
CA GLU A 135 -14.11 6.87 11.60
C GLU A 135 -15.03 7.79 12.38
N LEU A 136 -15.75 8.64 11.64
CA LEU A 136 -16.53 9.73 12.22
C LEU A 136 -18.02 9.39 12.28
N ASN A 137 -18.74 10.05 13.18
CA ASN A 137 -20.20 10.13 13.18
C ASN A 137 -20.90 8.78 13.45
N PHE A 138 -20.41 8.00 14.42
CA PHE A 138 -21.14 6.86 14.97
C PHE A 138 -22.32 7.35 15.79
N GLU A 139 -23.52 6.94 15.40
CA GLU A 139 -24.74 7.29 16.11
C GLU A 139 -25.12 6.16 17.09
N THR A 140 -25.34 6.51 18.35
CA THR A 140 -25.74 5.54 19.36
C THR A 140 -26.72 6.16 20.36
N SER A 141 -27.72 5.38 20.76
CA SER A 141 -28.66 5.73 21.83
C SER A 141 -28.15 5.33 23.22
N VAL A 142 -27.11 4.50 23.27
CA VAL A 142 -26.48 3.99 24.50
C VAL A 142 -25.10 4.61 24.66
N LEU A 143 -24.75 4.96 25.90
CA LEU A 143 -23.43 5.50 26.22
C LEU A 143 -22.35 4.46 25.95
N PRO A 144 -21.41 4.73 25.02
CA PRO A 144 -20.29 3.83 24.77
C PRO A 144 -19.28 3.84 25.92
N ALA A 145 -18.61 2.71 26.10
CA ALA A 145 -17.56 2.54 27.10
C ALA A 145 -16.21 2.11 26.50
N ALA A 146 -16.20 1.53 25.28
CA ALA A 146 -14.98 1.07 24.63
C ALA A 146 -15.09 1.14 23.10
N ALA A 147 -13.93 1.12 22.44
CA ALA A 147 -13.82 0.91 21.00
C ALA A 147 -12.85 -0.26 20.72
N SER A 148 -13.05 -0.98 19.62
CA SER A 148 -12.12 -2.01 19.12
C SER A 148 -11.84 -1.84 17.63
N LEU A 149 -10.68 -2.31 17.20
CA LEU A 149 -10.26 -2.37 15.81
C LEU A 149 -9.84 -3.79 15.48
N ASP A 150 -10.43 -4.36 14.43
CA ASP A 150 -10.06 -5.64 13.87
C ASP A 150 -9.49 -5.44 12.46
N LEU A 151 -8.32 -6.03 12.18
CA LEU A 151 -7.66 -6.01 10.88
C LEU A 151 -7.81 -7.38 10.21
N SER A 152 -8.12 -7.40 8.91
CA SER A 152 -8.29 -8.64 8.14
C SER A 152 -7.92 -8.45 6.66
N SER A 153 -7.86 -9.54 5.90
CA SER A 153 -7.59 -9.54 4.45
C SER A 153 -6.38 -8.69 4.04
N ILE A 154 -5.24 -8.91 4.70
CA ILE A 154 -4.01 -8.13 4.49
C ILE A 154 -3.27 -8.67 3.25
N GLU A 155 -3.03 -7.79 2.29
CA GLU A 155 -2.26 -8.04 1.07
C GLU A 155 -0.88 -7.41 1.22
N TRP A 156 0.14 -8.24 1.42
CA TRP A 156 1.52 -7.81 1.64
C TRP A 156 2.26 -7.58 0.33
N GLU A 157 2.99 -6.46 0.26
CA GLU A 157 3.76 -6.07 -0.91
C GLU A 157 5.10 -5.45 -0.49
N LYS A 158 6.19 -5.89 -1.13
CA LYS A 158 7.51 -5.28 -0.98
C LYS A 158 7.45 -3.85 -1.51
N PHE A 159 7.97 -2.90 -0.75
CA PHE A 159 8.07 -1.52 -1.20
C PHE A 159 9.30 -1.35 -2.11
N SER A 160 9.27 -1.96 -3.30
CA SER A 160 10.36 -1.95 -4.27
C SER A 160 9.87 -1.39 -5.61
N GLY A 161 9.90 -0.06 -5.77
CA GLY A 161 9.45 0.59 -7.02
C GLY A 161 9.31 2.11 -6.97
N TYR A 162 9.11 2.67 -5.77
CA TYR A 162 9.04 4.12 -5.57
C TYR A 162 10.28 4.59 -4.79
N GLN A 163 10.96 5.61 -5.33
CA GLN A 163 12.05 6.29 -4.64
C GLN A 163 11.45 7.08 -3.47
N GLU A 164 11.45 6.46 -2.30
CA GLU A 164 11.10 7.06 -1.01
C GLU A 164 9.61 7.49 -0.87
N ARG A 165 9.16 7.65 0.38
CA ARG A 165 7.81 8.17 0.68
C ARG A 165 7.68 9.59 0.11
N PRO A 166 6.63 9.91 -0.67
CA PRO A 166 6.44 11.26 -1.19
C PRO A 166 6.46 12.30 -0.08
N THR A 167 7.27 13.33 -0.27
CA THR A 167 7.39 14.43 0.69
C THR A 167 6.18 15.35 0.57
N ILE A 168 5.22 15.18 1.48
CA ILE A 168 4.03 16.03 1.57
C ILE A 168 3.96 16.57 3.00
N ASN A 169 4.11 17.88 3.13
CA ASN A 169 4.23 18.56 4.41
C ASN A 169 3.02 19.44 4.69
N ILE A 170 2.75 19.69 5.97
CA ILE A 170 1.75 20.67 6.40
C ILE A 170 2.46 21.77 7.20
N TYR A 171 2.41 22.99 6.68
CA TYR A 171 2.94 24.19 7.31
C TYR A 171 1.85 25.04 7.94
N GLN A 172 2.27 26.03 8.74
CA GLN A 172 1.38 27.04 9.33
C GLN A 172 0.21 26.43 10.11
N LYS A 173 0.44 25.30 10.79
CA LYS A 173 -0.55 24.58 11.59
C LYS A 173 -1.11 25.50 12.67
N ARG A 174 -2.43 25.72 12.65
CA ARG A 174 -3.13 26.56 13.61
C ARG A 174 -4.42 25.89 14.06
N TYR A 175 -4.80 26.15 15.29
CA TYR A 175 -6.08 25.79 15.88
C TYR A 175 -6.64 27.00 16.64
N GLY A 176 -7.96 27.14 16.64
CA GLY A 176 -8.64 28.17 17.42
C GLY A 176 -10.13 27.89 17.59
N GLN A 177 -10.73 28.49 18.61
CA GLN A 177 -12.18 28.50 18.78
C GLN A 177 -12.81 29.56 17.85
N ILE A 178 -13.98 29.25 17.32
CA ILE A 178 -14.73 30.17 16.45
C ILE A 178 -15.50 31.14 17.36
N SER A 179 -15.12 32.40 17.36
CA SER A 179 -15.76 33.45 18.17
C SER A 179 -16.99 34.07 17.51
N SER A 180 -17.10 33.97 16.18
CA SER A 180 -18.23 34.48 15.39
C SER A 180 -18.50 33.59 14.19
N GLY A 181 -19.74 33.15 14.01
CA GLY A 181 -20.16 32.27 12.91
C GLY A 181 -20.68 30.92 13.41
N ALA A 182 -20.83 29.97 12.48
CA ALA A 182 -21.28 28.61 12.79
C ALA A 182 -20.08 27.71 13.12
N GLY A 183 -20.22 26.90 14.18
CA GLY A 183 -19.22 25.94 14.64
C GLY A 183 -18.59 26.32 15.98
N PHE A 184 -17.87 25.37 16.57
CA PHE A 184 -17.23 25.52 17.87
C PHE A 184 -15.75 25.88 17.75
N SER A 185 -15.01 25.15 16.92
CA SER A 185 -13.59 25.38 16.72
C SER A 185 -13.12 24.94 15.34
N GLU A 186 -11.92 25.32 14.97
CA GLU A 186 -11.36 25.09 13.65
C GLU A 186 -9.86 24.90 13.66
N ALA A 187 -9.37 24.19 12.65
CA ALA A 187 -7.95 24.01 12.39
C ALA A 187 -7.63 24.37 10.94
N TYR A 188 -6.47 25.00 10.76
CA TYR A 188 -5.96 25.43 9.47
C TYR A 188 -4.54 24.94 9.26
N GLY A 189 -4.21 24.67 8.01
CA GLY A 189 -2.85 24.39 7.59
C GLY A 189 -2.66 24.65 6.11
N LEU A 190 -1.40 24.76 5.70
CA LEU A 190 -0.99 24.83 4.31
C LEU A 190 -0.37 23.48 3.93
N LEU A 191 -1.08 22.68 3.12
CA LEU A 191 -0.54 21.46 2.54
C LEU A 191 0.43 21.85 1.41
N ALA A 192 1.64 21.31 1.45
CA ALA A 192 2.67 21.49 0.44
C ALA A 192 3.07 20.13 -0.13
N ASN A 193 2.80 19.91 -1.41
CA ASN A 193 3.28 18.72 -2.12
C ASN A 193 4.68 18.99 -2.68
N GLU A 194 5.71 18.63 -1.92
CA GLU A 194 7.12 18.83 -2.29
C GLU A 194 7.69 17.65 -3.10
N SER A 195 6.84 16.67 -3.42
CA SER A 195 7.21 15.51 -4.22
C SER A 195 7.14 15.81 -5.73
N PRO A 196 7.80 15.00 -6.59
CA PRO A 196 7.67 15.12 -8.05
C PRO A 196 6.33 14.58 -8.59
N TYR A 197 5.44 14.11 -7.72
CA TYR A 197 4.23 13.40 -8.09
C TYR A 197 2.99 14.29 -8.06
N ASP A 198 2.09 14.08 -9.02
CA ASP A 198 0.77 14.70 -9.06
C ASP A 198 -0.25 13.74 -8.43
N PHE A 199 -0.93 14.14 -7.36
CA PHE A 199 -1.91 13.31 -6.65
C PHE A 199 -3.35 13.65 -7.03
N ARG A 200 -4.14 12.62 -7.34
CA ARG A 200 -5.58 12.73 -7.55
C ARG A 200 -6.29 13.06 -6.23
N SER A 201 -5.86 12.45 -5.13
CA SER A 201 -6.41 12.68 -3.81
C SER A 201 -5.34 12.57 -2.73
N ILE A 202 -5.39 13.52 -1.79
CA ILE A 202 -4.61 13.51 -0.55
C ILE A 202 -5.61 13.70 0.60
N THR A 203 -5.60 12.80 1.57
CA THR A 203 -6.41 12.95 2.77
C THR A 203 -5.59 13.60 3.88
N VAL A 204 -6.10 14.70 4.42
CA VAL A 204 -5.52 15.36 5.60
C VAL A 204 -6.34 14.96 6.82
N LYS A 205 -5.65 14.57 7.89
CA LYS A 205 -6.25 14.23 9.19
C LYS A 205 -5.75 15.20 10.24
N VAL A 206 -6.66 15.73 11.04
CA VAL A 206 -6.32 16.59 12.17
C VAL A 206 -6.81 15.94 13.45
N ILE A 207 -5.90 15.78 14.41
CA ILE A 207 -6.17 15.23 15.74
C ILE A 207 -5.80 16.28 16.78
N LEU A 208 -6.78 16.68 17.58
CA LEU A 208 -6.65 17.62 18.68
C LEU A 208 -6.47 16.82 19.97
N ARG A 209 -5.40 17.12 20.72
CA ARG A 209 -5.05 16.42 21.96
C ARG A 209 -4.86 17.39 23.11
N ASP A 210 -5.07 16.89 24.32
CA ASP A 210 -4.72 17.59 25.56
C ASP A 210 -3.21 17.51 25.87
N ALA A 211 -2.80 18.09 27.00
CA ALA A 211 -1.41 18.10 27.46
C ALA A 211 -0.83 16.69 27.72
N SER A 212 -1.68 15.72 28.08
CA SER A 212 -1.29 14.31 28.26
C SER A 212 -1.22 13.52 26.96
N GLY A 213 -1.65 14.10 25.84
CA GLY A 213 -1.72 13.43 24.55
C GLY A 213 -2.99 12.61 24.36
N THR A 214 -4.01 12.74 25.21
CA THR A 214 -5.31 12.08 25.00
C THR A 214 -6.07 12.80 23.88
N PRO A 215 -6.68 12.07 22.92
CA PRO A 215 -7.44 12.69 21.84
C PRO A 215 -8.74 13.31 22.39
N LEU A 216 -9.01 14.56 22.00
CA LEU A 216 -10.20 15.32 22.37
C LEU A 216 -11.22 15.39 21.24
N ALA A 217 -10.73 15.60 20.02
CA ALA A 217 -11.53 15.64 18.80
C ALA A 217 -10.64 15.44 17.58
N PHE A 218 -11.19 14.92 16.50
CA PHE A 218 -10.47 14.76 15.24
C PHE A 218 -11.42 14.91 14.06
N ASN A 219 -10.87 15.20 12.90
CA ASN A 219 -11.63 15.36 11.66
C ASN A 219 -10.72 15.11 10.46
N THR A 220 -11.32 14.87 9.29
CA THR A 220 -10.61 14.61 8.03
C THR A 220 -11.11 15.49 6.91
N THR A 221 -10.26 15.74 5.91
CA THR A 221 -10.65 16.38 4.66
C THR A 221 -9.91 15.76 3.49
N GLU A 222 -10.56 15.69 2.34
CA GLU A 222 -9.99 15.16 1.11
C GLU A 222 -9.63 16.32 0.17
N MET A 223 -8.36 16.38 -0.23
CA MET A 223 -7.84 17.36 -1.17
C MET A 223 -7.61 16.71 -2.53
N ARG A 224 -8.47 17.05 -3.49
CA ARG A 224 -8.39 16.51 -4.85
C ARG A 224 -7.46 17.32 -5.75
N THR A 225 -6.79 16.63 -6.67
CA THR A 225 -5.97 17.22 -7.73
C THR A 225 -4.86 18.13 -7.18
N VAL A 226 -3.94 17.58 -6.39
CA VAL A 226 -2.80 18.30 -5.83
C VAL A 226 -1.56 17.99 -6.67
N ARG A 227 -1.09 18.98 -7.43
CA ARG A 227 0.06 18.83 -8.33
C ARG A 227 1.39 18.87 -7.59
N SER A 228 2.43 18.38 -8.23
CA SER A 228 3.80 18.52 -7.77
C SER A 228 4.15 20.00 -7.56
N ASN A 229 4.82 20.29 -6.44
CA ASN A 229 5.20 21.63 -5.97
C ASN A 229 4.00 22.59 -5.73
N GLU A 230 2.79 22.06 -5.63
CA GLU A 230 1.60 22.86 -5.31
C GLU A 230 1.46 23.05 -3.79
N ASN A 231 1.06 24.27 -3.39
CA ASN A 231 0.67 24.60 -2.03
C ASN A 231 -0.82 24.93 -2.00
N ARG A 232 -1.56 24.34 -1.06
CA ARG A 232 -2.99 24.57 -0.92
C ARG A 232 -3.41 24.59 0.54
N ASP A 233 -4.17 25.61 0.91
CA ASP A 233 -4.73 25.71 2.25
C ASP A 233 -5.89 24.73 2.46
N PHE A 234 -6.07 24.33 3.71
CA PHE A 234 -7.25 23.61 4.16
C PHE A 234 -7.76 24.17 5.49
N ARG A 235 -9.05 23.99 5.72
CA ARG A 235 -9.74 24.34 6.96
C ARG A 235 -10.68 23.20 7.35
N LEU A 236 -10.55 22.71 8.58
CA LEU A 236 -11.52 21.79 9.18
C LEU A 236 -12.24 22.50 10.32
N VAL A 237 -13.55 22.27 10.44
CA VAL A 237 -14.40 22.86 11.47
C VAL A 237 -15.05 21.76 12.28
N TRP A 238 -15.03 21.90 13.61
CA TRP A 238 -15.82 21.09 14.52
C TRP A 238 -17.12 21.84 14.84
N PRO A 239 -18.29 21.31 14.44
CA PRO A 239 -19.56 22.01 14.62
C PRO A 239 -20.03 22.03 16.08
N SER A 240 -19.71 21.00 16.85
CA SER A 240 -20.12 20.81 18.24
C SER A 240 -18.97 21.04 19.21
N ALA A 241 -19.29 21.49 20.42
CA ALA A 241 -18.33 21.52 21.51
C ALA A 241 -17.92 20.11 21.96
N PHE A 242 -16.64 19.96 22.29
CA PHE A 242 -16.07 18.75 22.87
C PHE A 242 -15.37 19.09 24.20
N PRO A 243 -15.26 18.14 25.14
CA PRO A 243 -14.66 18.39 26.44
C PRO A 243 -13.14 18.56 26.34
N GLY A 244 -12.55 19.28 27.30
CA GLY A 244 -11.10 19.43 27.45
C GLY A 244 -10.54 20.71 26.82
N THR A 245 -9.21 20.86 26.94
CA THR A 245 -8.44 21.99 26.39
C THR A 245 -7.40 21.46 25.43
N VAL A 246 -7.41 21.98 24.19
CA VAL A 246 -6.47 21.58 23.15
C VAL A 246 -5.10 22.20 23.42
N GLU A 247 -4.10 21.34 23.60
CA GLU A 247 -2.71 21.74 23.85
C GLU A 247 -1.77 21.27 22.73
N LYS A 248 -2.15 20.22 22.00
CA LYS A 248 -1.39 19.69 20.87
C LYS A 248 -2.28 19.45 19.66
N VAL A 249 -1.79 19.86 18.49
CA VAL A 249 -2.46 19.67 17.19
C VAL A 249 -1.58 18.79 16.31
N GLU A 250 -2.00 17.55 16.12
CA GLU A 250 -1.36 16.61 15.20
C GLU A 250 -2.08 16.71 13.84
N MET A 251 -1.29 16.88 12.78
CA MET A 251 -1.81 16.93 11.41
C MET A 251 -1.02 15.96 10.56
N GLU A 252 -1.71 14.97 10.03
CA GLU A 252 -1.16 13.84 9.28
C GLU A 252 -1.71 13.84 7.86
N VAL A 253 -0.92 13.29 6.94
CA VAL A 253 -1.23 13.22 5.52
C VAL A 253 -1.20 11.77 5.07
N ASP A 254 -2.31 11.33 4.46
CA ASP A 254 -2.39 10.08 3.72
C ASP A 254 -2.44 10.39 2.22
N ALA A 255 -1.43 9.95 1.50
CA ALA A 255 -1.40 9.94 0.03
C ALA A 255 -1.08 8.51 -0.40
N ASP A 256 -2.07 7.83 -0.97
CA ASP A 256 -1.91 6.43 -1.39
C ASP A 256 -0.89 6.36 -2.53
N VAL A 257 0.16 5.58 -2.31
CA VAL A 257 1.25 5.34 -3.26
C VAL A 257 1.25 3.92 -3.82
N TYR A 258 0.46 3.01 -3.24
CA TYR A 258 0.32 1.65 -3.76
C TYR A 258 -0.60 1.64 -4.99
N HIS A 259 -1.64 2.47 -4.97
CA HIS A 259 -2.64 2.51 -6.02
C HIS A 259 -2.28 3.56 -7.09
N SER A 260 -1.86 3.08 -8.27
CA SER A 260 -1.36 3.93 -9.36
C SER A 260 -2.38 4.95 -9.90
N ASP A 261 -3.67 4.72 -9.70
CA ASP A 261 -4.77 5.62 -10.07
C ASP A 261 -4.81 6.90 -9.22
N ASN A 262 -4.17 6.88 -8.04
CA ASN A 262 -3.97 8.08 -7.25
C ASN A 262 -2.91 9.02 -7.86
N PHE A 263 -2.11 8.56 -8.80
CA PHE A 263 -1.21 9.44 -9.56
C PHE A 263 -1.91 9.97 -10.82
N MET A 264 -1.89 11.28 -11.03
CA MET A 264 -2.51 11.90 -12.22
C MET A 264 -1.65 11.77 -13.47
N ARG A 265 -0.34 11.56 -13.30
CA ARG A 265 0.62 11.22 -14.36
C ARG A 265 1.35 9.95 -13.95
N GLN A 266 1.30 8.92 -14.79
CA GLN A 266 2.13 7.73 -14.60
C GLN A 266 3.59 8.11 -14.81
N TYR A 267 4.34 8.25 -13.72
CA TYR A 267 5.80 8.20 -13.77
C TYR A 267 6.20 6.73 -13.75
N LEU A 268 6.26 6.10 -14.92
CA LEU A 268 6.86 4.77 -15.04
C LEU A 268 8.36 4.87 -14.69
N PRO A 269 8.93 3.92 -13.90
CA PRO A 269 10.37 3.83 -13.73
C PRO A 269 11.01 3.65 -15.12
N GLY A 270 11.80 4.63 -15.56
CA GLY A 270 12.49 4.56 -16.86
C GLY A 270 12.20 5.68 -17.88
N GLY A 271 11.45 6.73 -17.53
CA GLY A 271 11.45 7.98 -18.31
C GLY A 271 10.83 7.90 -19.72
N GLN A 272 9.91 6.97 -19.98
CA GLN A 272 9.07 7.01 -21.18
C GLN A 272 7.66 7.46 -20.83
N PHE A 273 7.25 8.57 -21.44
CA PHE A 273 5.93 9.17 -21.29
C PHE A 273 4.93 8.46 -22.21
N GLN A 274 3.79 8.02 -21.68
CA GLN A 274 2.58 7.82 -22.49
C GLN A 274 1.58 8.92 -22.13
N GLU A 275 1.28 9.79 -23.09
CA GLU A 275 0.14 10.69 -23.00
C GLU A 275 -1.15 9.86 -23.09
N PHE A 276 -2.01 9.98 -22.08
CA PHE A 276 -3.36 9.42 -22.16
C PHE A 276 -4.24 10.35 -22.99
N THR A 277 -4.72 9.88 -24.14
CA THR A 277 -5.84 10.49 -24.84
C THR A 277 -7.12 10.16 -24.09
N ALA A 278 -7.89 11.18 -23.68
CA ALA A 278 -9.17 10.99 -23.02
C ALA A 278 -10.11 10.10 -23.87
N PRO A 279 -10.90 9.20 -23.26
CA PRO A 279 -11.89 8.43 -24.00
C PRO A 279 -12.92 9.38 -24.61
N GLN A 280 -13.16 9.24 -25.91
CA GLN A 280 -14.26 9.92 -26.58
C GLN A 280 -15.57 9.41 -25.97
N ALA A 281 -16.39 10.35 -25.49
CA ALA A 281 -17.74 10.07 -25.05
C ALA A 281 -18.54 9.47 -26.22
N TYR A 282 -19.17 8.32 -25.96
CA TYR A 282 -20.27 7.79 -26.76
C TYR A 282 -21.60 8.19 -26.12
#